data_AF-A0A6P0I7W0-F1
#
_entry.id   AF-A0A6P0I7W0-F1
#
_cell.length_a   1.000
_cell.length_b   1.000
_cell.length_c   1.000
_cell.angle_alpha   90.00
_cell.angle_beta   90.00
_cell.angle_gamma   90.00
#
_symmetry.space_group_name_H-M   'P 1'
#
loop_
_entity.id
_entity.type
_entity.pdbx_description
1 polymer ?
#
loop_
_entity_poly.entity_id
_entity_poly.type
_entity_poly.pdbx_seq_one_letter_code
_entity_poly.pdbx_strand_id
1 'polypeptide(L)'
;MSNTNNNSQLQEKLELLKQGNSKDKNYNAGKAIVSAIPAIGSLAVTFYENYIKEPSSQRLHDFLDVLVEYLLILQQKIEAVSFDNPTFQTTFKKAIRIAECEHQQEKLEVLRNAVLNSAIPNSLKDDIQAIFLKWIDEFTVSHIRLL
;
A
#
# COMPACT_ATOMS: atom_id res chain seq x y z
N MET A 1 -11.75 20.32 18.06
CA MET A 1 -12.71 20.42 16.93
C MET A 1 -12.01 20.53 15.57
N SER A 2 -10.80 19.98 15.40
CA SER A 2 -9.98 20.16 14.18
C SER A 2 -9.86 18.91 13.29
N ASN A 3 -10.37 17.76 13.74
CA ASN A 3 -10.16 16.46 13.07
C ASN A 3 -11.16 16.15 11.94
N THR A 4 -12.30 16.83 11.91
CA THR A 4 -13.33 16.58 10.88
C THR A 4 -12.98 17.24 9.55
N ASN A 5 -12.33 18.41 9.58
CA ASN A 5 -11.99 19.22 8.41
C ASN A 5 -10.85 18.60 7.56
N ASN A 6 -9.87 17.97 8.22
CA ASN A 6 -8.77 17.28 7.53
C ASN A 6 -9.25 16.00 6.82
N ASN A 7 -10.18 15.26 7.45
CA ASN A 7 -10.77 14.06 6.85
C ASN A 7 -11.61 14.39 5.61
N SER A 8 -12.39 15.48 5.63
CA SER A 8 -13.17 15.90 4.46
C SER A 8 -12.29 16.34 3.29
N GLN A 9 -11.18 17.04 3.54
CA GLN A 9 -10.24 17.45 2.48
C GLN A 9 -9.47 16.27 1.88
N LEU A 10 -9.19 15.23 2.68
CA LEU A 10 -8.53 14.03 2.18
C LEU A 10 -9.51 13.11 1.44
N GLN A 11 -10.77 13.04 1.87
CA GLN A 11 -11.84 12.40 1.09
C GLN A 11 -12.08 13.13 -0.23
N GLU A 12 -12.10 14.46 -0.23
CA GLU A 12 -12.19 15.27 -1.44
C GLU A 12 -10.98 15.03 -2.36
N LYS A 13 -9.76 15.02 -1.81
CA LYS A 13 -8.57 14.64 -2.60
C LYS A 13 -8.73 13.22 -3.15
N LEU A 14 -9.04 12.21 -2.32
CA LEU A 14 -9.26 10.82 -2.75
C LEU A 14 -10.33 10.70 -3.85
N GLU A 15 -11.43 11.43 -3.72
CA GLU A 15 -12.50 11.49 -4.72
C GLU A 15 -12.05 12.22 -5.99
N LEU A 16 -11.26 13.29 -5.90
CA LEU A 16 -10.64 13.95 -7.07
C LEU A 16 -9.61 13.05 -7.77
N LEU A 17 -8.89 12.21 -7.01
CA LEU A 17 -7.99 11.19 -7.55
C LEU A 17 -8.77 10.08 -8.27
N LYS A 18 -9.94 9.68 -7.74
CA LYS A 18 -10.88 8.73 -8.37
C LYS A 18 -11.63 9.33 -9.57
N GLN A 19 -11.92 10.63 -9.53
CA GLN A 19 -12.66 11.38 -10.57
C GLN A 19 -11.77 11.90 -11.70
N GLY A 20 -10.49 11.48 -11.76
CA GLY A 20 -9.61 11.62 -12.91
C GLY A 20 -10.13 10.90 -14.17
N ASN A 21 -11.18 11.49 -14.74
CA ASN A 21 -11.83 11.37 -16.04
C ASN A 21 -12.15 9.97 -16.60
N SER A 22 -13.45 9.65 -16.58
CA SER A 22 -14.12 8.41 -17.03
C SER A 22 -14.02 8.06 -18.53
N LYS A 23 -13.05 8.60 -19.27
CA LYS A 23 -12.84 8.28 -20.70
C LYS A 23 -11.44 7.83 -21.10
N ASP A 24 -10.45 7.87 -20.20
CA ASP A 24 -9.09 7.36 -20.46
C ASP A 24 -8.63 6.43 -19.33
N LYS A 25 -9.12 5.20 -19.36
CA LYS A 25 -9.22 4.29 -18.20
C LYS A 25 -7.89 3.82 -17.59
N ASN A 26 -6.71 4.06 -18.17
CA ASN A 26 -5.47 3.44 -17.68
C ASN A 26 -4.34 4.41 -17.33
N TYR A 27 -4.35 5.66 -17.77
CA TYR A 27 -3.15 6.51 -17.71
C TYR A 27 -3.10 7.45 -16.50
N ASN A 28 -4.26 7.91 -16.03
CA ASN A 28 -4.31 9.02 -15.07
C ASN A 28 -4.59 8.59 -13.61
N ALA A 29 -5.24 7.45 -13.38
CA ALA A 29 -5.61 6.99 -12.04
C ALA A 29 -4.37 6.79 -11.14
N GLY A 30 -3.31 6.14 -11.63
CA GLY A 30 -2.16 5.96 -10.75
C GLY A 30 -1.16 7.10 -10.70
N LYS A 31 -1.18 8.07 -11.63
CA LYS A 31 -0.50 9.35 -11.36
C LYS A 31 -1.11 10.10 -10.17
N ALA A 32 -2.42 9.92 -9.98
CA ALA A 32 -3.16 10.49 -8.87
C ALA A 32 -2.74 9.85 -7.52
N ILE A 33 -2.70 8.52 -7.45
CA ILE A 33 -2.23 7.75 -6.29
C ILE A 33 -0.78 8.10 -5.90
N VAL A 34 0.07 8.29 -6.92
CA VAL A 34 1.51 8.56 -6.82
C VAL A 34 1.85 9.96 -6.29
N SER A 35 0.92 10.91 -6.36
CA SER A 35 1.13 12.31 -5.96
C SER A 35 0.54 12.67 -4.59
N ALA A 36 -0.24 11.78 -3.98
CA ALA A 36 -0.95 12.06 -2.73
C ALA A 36 -0.08 12.01 -1.47
N ILE A 37 1.07 11.32 -1.53
CA ILE A 37 1.98 11.18 -0.37
C ILE A 37 3.42 11.54 -0.80
N PRO A 38 3.92 12.74 -0.41
CA PRO A 38 5.26 13.19 -0.76
C PRO A 38 6.40 12.21 -0.41
N ALA A 39 6.23 11.42 0.65
CA ALA A 39 7.23 10.45 1.12
C ALA A 39 7.11 9.04 0.49
N ILE A 40 5.96 8.67 -0.09
CA ILE A 40 5.83 7.43 -0.90
C ILE A 40 6.09 7.71 -2.39
N GLY A 41 6.06 8.99 -2.79
CA GLY A 41 6.12 9.46 -4.17
C GLY A 41 7.28 8.89 -4.99
N SER A 42 8.53 8.88 -4.50
CA SER A 42 9.66 8.42 -5.33
C SER A 42 9.63 6.92 -5.64
N LEU A 43 9.16 6.10 -4.70
CA LEU A 43 9.06 4.64 -4.84
C LEU A 43 7.83 4.23 -5.64
N ALA A 44 6.71 4.94 -5.50
CA ALA A 44 5.48 4.65 -6.24
C ALA A 44 5.52 5.17 -7.69
N VAL A 45 6.09 6.35 -7.97
CA VAL A 45 6.26 6.88 -9.34
C VAL A 45 7.02 5.86 -10.21
N THR A 46 8.16 5.39 -9.71
CA THR A 46 9.06 4.50 -10.47
C THR A 46 8.48 3.11 -10.69
N PHE A 47 7.67 2.60 -9.75
CA PHE A 47 6.93 1.34 -9.93
C PHE A 47 5.76 1.49 -10.91
N TYR A 48 4.98 2.58 -10.80
CA TYR A 48 3.80 2.79 -11.64
C TYR A 48 4.14 2.88 -13.13
N GLU A 49 5.18 3.63 -13.48
CA GLU A 49 5.55 3.86 -14.88
C GLU A 49 6.08 2.61 -15.60
N ASN A 50 6.59 1.64 -14.86
CA ASN A 50 7.26 0.46 -15.42
C ASN A 50 6.40 -0.82 -15.45
N TYR A 51 5.35 -0.93 -14.63
CA TYR A 51 4.72 -2.24 -14.36
C TYR A 51 3.23 -2.36 -14.73
N ILE A 52 2.62 -1.27 -15.21
CA ILE A 52 1.16 -1.16 -15.41
C ILE A 52 0.79 -1.22 -16.91
N LYS A 53 1.08 -2.35 -17.54
CA LYS A 53 0.70 -2.59 -18.95
C LYS A 53 -0.04 -3.91 -19.20
N GLU A 54 -0.21 -4.79 -18.21
CA GLU A 54 -0.77 -6.13 -18.40
C GLU A 54 -1.93 -6.47 -17.44
N PRO A 55 -2.85 -7.41 -17.77
CA PRO A 55 -3.97 -7.79 -16.89
C PRO A 55 -3.56 -8.31 -15.51
N SER A 56 -2.35 -8.86 -15.37
CA SER A 56 -1.73 -9.19 -14.08
C SER A 56 -1.61 -7.94 -13.19
N SER A 57 -1.46 -6.76 -13.78
CA SER A 57 -1.37 -5.49 -13.07
C SER A 57 -2.71 -5.06 -12.48
N GLN A 58 -3.87 -5.52 -12.96
CA GLN A 58 -5.16 -5.11 -12.38
C GLN A 58 -5.31 -5.55 -10.92
N ARG A 59 -4.87 -6.76 -10.58
CA ARG A 59 -4.88 -7.21 -9.17
C ARG A 59 -3.91 -6.42 -8.32
N LEU A 60 -2.75 -6.10 -8.89
CA LEU A 60 -1.77 -5.25 -8.22
C LEU A 60 -2.31 -3.83 -8.03
N HIS A 61 -3.04 -3.29 -9.00
CA HIS A 61 -3.75 -2.01 -8.88
C HIS A 61 -4.72 -2.03 -7.72
N ASP A 62 -5.64 -2.99 -7.70
CA ASP A 62 -6.64 -3.09 -6.63
C ASP A 62 -5.97 -3.23 -5.26
N PHE A 63 -4.85 -3.97 -5.18
CA PHE A 63 -4.04 -4.06 -3.98
C PHE A 63 -3.43 -2.72 -3.55
N LEU A 64 -2.84 -1.98 -4.50
CA LEU A 64 -2.18 -0.69 -4.26
C LEU A 64 -3.19 0.41 -3.91
N ASP A 65 -4.35 0.43 -4.54
CA ASP A 65 -5.43 1.39 -4.28
C ASP A 65 -5.85 1.32 -2.80
N VAL A 66 -6.14 0.11 -2.32
CA VAL A 66 -6.51 -0.14 -0.92
C VAL A 66 -5.34 0.18 0.02
N LEU A 67 -4.12 -0.22 -0.34
CA LEU A 67 -2.94 0.04 0.48
C LEU A 67 -2.69 1.53 0.67
N VAL A 68 -2.82 2.33 -0.40
CA VAL A 68 -2.61 3.78 -0.34
C VAL A 68 -3.68 4.47 0.49
N GLU A 69 -4.95 4.06 0.35
CA GLU A 69 -6.03 4.55 1.22
C GLU A 69 -5.67 4.32 2.70
N TYR A 70 -5.22 3.11 3.05
CA TYR A 70 -4.85 2.80 4.42
C TYR A 70 -3.60 3.52 4.91
N LEU A 71 -2.60 3.76 4.05
CA LEU A 71 -1.42 4.55 4.40
C LEU A 71 -1.76 6.02 4.68
N LEU A 72 -2.69 6.61 3.90
CA LEU A 72 -3.20 7.96 4.14
C LEU A 72 -3.98 8.05 5.45
N ILE A 73 -4.81 7.05 5.76
CA ILE A 73 -5.53 6.98 7.04
C ILE A 73 -4.53 6.82 8.20
N LEU A 74 -3.51 5.99 8.03
CA LEU A 74 -2.49 5.72 9.04
C LEU A 74 -1.69 7.00 9.38
N GLN A 75 -1.27 7.75 8.37
CA GLN A 75 -0.54 9.01 8.53
C GLN A 75 -1.34 10.05 9.31
N GLN A 76 -2.66 10.08 9.15
CA GLN A 76 -3.53 10.98 9.93
C GLN A 76 -3.70 10.54 11.38
N LYS A 77 -3.70 9.22 11.63
CA LYS A 77 -3.95 8.66 12.96
C LYS A 77 -2.69 8.63 13.82
N ILE A 78 -1.51 8.52 13.20
CA ILE A 78 -0.24 8.34 13.88
C ILE A 78 0.75 9.37 13.34
N GLU A 79 1.03 10.40 14.14
CA GLU A 79 1.90 11.52 13.76
C GLU A 79 3.35 11.10 13.47
N ALA A 80 3.83 10.05 14.14
CA ALA A 80 5.20 9.57 14.04
C ALA A 80 5.43 8.48 12.96
N VAL A 81 4.50 8.32 12.01
CA VAL A 81 4.68 7.40 10.87
C VAL A 81 5.83 7.88 9.98
N SER A 82 6.71 6.96 9.60
CA SER A 82 7.84 7.26 8.71
C SER A 82 7.87 6.32 7.52
N PHE A 83 7.64 6.88 6.33
CA PHE A 83 7.76 6.16 5.05
C PHE A 83 9.19 6.19 4.49
N ASP A 84 10.08 7.00 5.06
CA ASP A 84 11.50 7.01 4.73
C ASP A 84 12.30 5.94 5.47
N ASN A 85 11.67 5.25 6.44
CA ASN A 85 12.28 4.15 7.17
C ASN A 85 12.71 3.01 6.21
N PRO A 86 13.99 2.58 6.22
CA PRO A 86 14.47 1.46 5.40
C PRO A 86 13.65 0.17 5.56
N THR A 87 13.14 -0.10 6.76
CA THR A 87 12.30 -1.27 7.04
C THR A 87 11.00 -1.20 6.26
N PHE A 88 10.32 -0.05 6.29
CA PHE A 88 9.11 0.18 5.51
C PHE A 88 9.38 0.02 4.01
N GLN A 89 10.42 0.67 3.49
CA GLN A 89 10.73 0.60 2.07
C GLN A 89 11.04 -0.82 1.60
N THR A 90 11.74 -1.61 2.43
CA THR A 90 12.05 -3.02 2.15
C THR A 90 10.79 -3.87 2.17
N THR A 91 9.96 -3.72 3.21
CA THR A 91 8.69 -4.43 3.37
C THR A 91 7.74 -4.11 2.21
N PHE A 92 7.61 -2.84 1.83
CA PHE A 92 6.79 -2.39 0.71
C PHE A 92 7.19 -3.07 -0.61
N LYS A 93 8.49 -3.02 -0.96
CA LYS A 93 9.00 -3.62 -2.21
C LYS A 93 8.79 -5.14 -2.24
N LYS A 94 9.02 -5.82 -1.11
CA LYS A 94 8.77 -7.27 -1.00
C LYS A 94 7.29 -7.60 -1.13
N ALA A 95 6.43 -6.85 -0.45
CA ALA A 95 4.98 -7.06 -0.48
C ALA A 95 4.40 -6.88 -1.88
N ILE A 96 4.85 -5.88 -2.65
CA ILE A 96 4.45 -5.69 -4.06
C ILE A 96 4.78 -6.93 -4.88
N ARG A 97 6.03 -7.42 -4.79
CA ARG A 97 6.47 -8.60 -5.54
C ARG A 97 5.65 -9.84 -5.22
N ILE A 98 5.30 -10.04 -3.95
CA ILE A 98 4.45 -11.17 -3.54
C ILE A 98 3.02 -10.96 -4.07
N ALA A 99 2.46 -9.77 -3.92
CA ALA A 99 1.10 -9.43 -4.34
C ALA A 99 0.88 -9.58 -5.85
N GLU A 100 1.90 -9.30 -6.68
CA GLU A 100 1.85 -9.51 -8.13
C GLU A 100 1.49 -10.95 -8.54
N CYS A 101 1.97 -11.93 -7.78
CA CYS A 101 1.77 -13.35 -8.04
C CYS A 101 0.67 -13.98 -7.18
N GLU A 102 0.04 -13.22 -6.29
CA GLU A 102 -0.94 -13.74 -5.34
C GLU A 102 -2.38 -13.36 -5.74
N HIS A 103 -3.29 -14.31 -5.58
CA HIS A 103 -4.72 -14.14 -5.90
C HIS A 103 -5.61 -14.30 -4.66
N GLN A 104 -5.09 -14.91 -3.59
CA GLN A 104 -5.82 -15.12 -2.35
C GLN A 104 -5.98 -13.80 -1.61
N GLN A 105 -7.23 -13.34 -1.47
CA GLN A 105 -7.54 -12.05 -0.85
C GLN A 105 -7.08 -11.98 0.61
N GLU A 106 -7.14 -13.09 1.35
CA GLU A 106 -6.66 -13.10 2.73
C GLU A 106 -5.16 -12.83 2.80
N LYS A 107 -4.36 -13.38 1.88
CA LYS A 107 -2.91 -13.12 1.85
C LYS A 107 -2.61 -11.68 1.46
N LEU A 108 -3.35 -11.13 0.49
CA LEU A 108 -3.24 -9.73 0.10
C LEU A 108 -3.56 -8.78 1.27
N GLU A 109 -4.57 -9.10 2.08
CA GLU A 109 -4.89 -8.33 3.28
C GLU A 109 -3.77 -8.38 4.32
N VAL A 110 -3.23 -9.57 4.60
CA VAL A 110 -2.11 -9.74 5.53
C VAL A 110 -0.85 -9.01 5.04
N LEU A 111 -0.56 -9.03 3.74
CA LEU A 111 0.53 -8.26 3.14
C LEU A 111 0.35 -6.75 3.33
N ARG A 112 -0.87 -6.21 3.10
CA ARG A 112 -1.15 -4.80 3.38
C ARG A 112 -0.89 -4.46 4.85
N ASN A 113 -1.34 -5.31 5.76
CA ASN A 113 -1.13 -5.11 7.20
C ASN A 113 0.37 -5.14 7.57
N ALA A 114 1.16 -6.02 6.95
CA ALA A 114 2.61 -6.03 7.16
C ALA A 114 3.26 -4.70 6.73
N VAL A 115 2.86 -4.15 5.57
CA VAL A 115 3.32 -2.85 5.10
C VAL A 115 2.91 -1.72 6.05
N LEU A 116 1.64 -1.66 6.45
CA LEU A 116 1.16 -0.63 7.38
C LEU A 116 1.93 -0.65 8.70
N ASN A 117 2.10 -1.83 9.30
CA ASN A 117 2.82 -1.96 10.58
C ASN A 117 4.30 -1.59 10.47
N SER A 118 4.94 -1.84 9.31
CA SER A 118 6.34 -1.45 9.10
C SER A 118 6.57 0.07 9.09
N ALA A 119 5.52 0.87 8.87
CA ALA A 119 5.58 2.33 8.87
C ALA A 119 5.40 2.94 10.27
N ILE A 120 4.94 2.16 11.26
CA ILE A 120 4.62 2.63 12.62
C ILE A 120 5.90 2.67 13.47
N PRO A 121 6.08 3.68 14.36
CA PRO A 121 7.18 3.72 15.31
C PRO A 121 7.12 2.55 16.31
N ASN A 122 8.28 2.07 16.78
CA ASN A 122 8.39 0.89 17.65
C ASN A 122 7.74 -0.38 17.06
N SER A 123 7.72 -0.49 15.73
CA SER A 123 7.34 -1.73 15.06
C SER A 123 8.31 -2.87 15.41
N LEU A 124 7.94 -4.10 15.04
CA LEU A 124 8.77 -5.29 15.26
C LEU A 124 10.18 -5.06 14.70
N LYS A 125 11.18 -5.71 15.30
CA LYS A 125 12.55 -5.67 14.78
C LYS A 125 12.58 -6.13 13.32
N ASP A 126 13.51 -5.58 12.54
CA ASP A 126 13.60 -5.79 11.09
C ASP A 126 13.71 -7.27 10.71
N ASP A 127 14.45 -8.05 11.49
CA ASP A 127 14.61 -9.49 11.33
C ASP A 127 13.28 -10.22 11.50
N ILE A 128 12.51 -9.87 12.53
CA ILE A 128 11.18 -10.43 12.80
C ILE A 128 10.21 -10.06 11.66
N GLN A 129 10.20 -8.80 11.19
CA GLN A 129 9.36 -8.40 10.06
C GLN A 129 9.70 -9.19 8.80
N ALA A 130 11.00 -9.38 8.52
CA ALA A 130 11.46 -10.15 7.37
C ALA A 130 11.05 -11.63 7.47
N ILE A 131 11.09 -12.22 8.66
CA ILE A 131 10.61 -13.59 8.92
C ILE A 131 9.11 -13.69 8.65
N PHE A 132 8.31 -12.74 9.15
CA PHE A 132 6.87 -12.72 8.90
C PHE A 132 6.54 -12.59 7.42
N LEU A 133 7.20 -11.70 6.69
CA LEU A 133 7.04 -11.59 5.23
C LEU A 133 7.32 -12.90 4.51
N LYS A 134 8.38 -13.62 4.93
CA LYS A 134 8.72 -14.93 4.37
C LYS A 134 7.63 -15.96 4.66
N TRP A 135 7.10 -15.99 5.87
CA TRP A 135 5.99 -16.89 6.22
C TRP A 135 4.73 -16.56 5.44
N ILE A 136 4.41 -15.28 5.26
CA ILE A 136 3.26 -14.87 4.44
C ILE A 136 3.44 -15.35 3.00
N ASP A 137 4.65 -15.28 2.45
CA ASP A 137 4.93 -15.76 1.09
C ASP A 137 4.77 -17.30 0.99
N GLU A 138 5.44 -18.04 1.87
CA GLU A 138 5.53 -19.50 1.82
C GLU A 138 4.26 -20.23 2.29
N PHE A 139 3.52 -19.66 3.24
CA PHE A 139 2.36 -20.32 3.83
C PHE A 139 1.11 -20.19 2.98
N THR A 140 0.32 -21.26 2.95
CA THR A 140 -1.03 -21.23 2.37
C THR A 140 -1.99 -20.55 3.33
N VAL A 141 -3.16 -20.11 2.84
CA VAL A 141 -4.21 -19.53 3.70
C VAL A 141 -4.61 -20.47 4.83
N SER A 142 -4.62 -21.79 4.60
CA SER A 142 -4.90 -22.78 5.64
C SER A 142 -3.88 -22.76 6.78
N HIS A 143 -2.59 -22.61 6.47
CA HIS A 143 -1.54 -22.48 7.49
C HIS A 143 -1.72 -21.19 8.30
N ILE A 144 -2.06 -20.08 7.64
CA ILE A 144 -2.29 -18.78 8.29
C ILE A 144 -3.52 -18.84 9.23
N ARG A 145 -4.57 -19.58 8.85
CA ARG A 145 -5.81 -19.67 9.65
C ARG A 145 -5.73 -20.61 10.84
N LEU A 146 -4.85 -21.60 10.79
CA LEU A 146 -4.75 -22.66 11.81
C LEU A 146 -3.77 -22.30 12.94
N LEU A 147 -2.90 -21.31 12.71
CA LEU A 147 -2.01 -20.69 13.70
C LEU A 147 -2.68 -19.50 14.39
#